data_AF-A0A378MUA0-F1
#
_entry.id   AF-A0A378MUA0-F1
#
_cell.length_a   1.000
_cell.length_b   1.000
_cell.length_c   1.000
_cell.angle_alpha   90.00
_cell.angle_beta   90.00
_cell.angle_gamma   90.00
#
_symmetry.space_group_name_H-M   'P 1'
#
loop_
_entity.id
_entity.type
_entity.pdbx_description
1 polymer ?
#
loop_
_entity_poly.entity_id
_entity_poly.type
_entity_poly.pdbx_seq_one_letter_code
_entity_poly.pdbx_strand_id
1 'polypeptide(L)'
;MIEQVKNTDLITTAVGPNVLGFIAPLFAKALVARVESGNTQPLNIIACENMVRGTTFFKGKIFEHLTAEQQAEIEKVVGFVDSAVDRIVPPAEPNPADPLEVTVEEFSEWIVDQTQFKGDIPNIKGMELTDNLMAFVERKLFTLNTGHLICAYLGKQAGVKWIKEAIAIEEIKTQVKATMEESGAVLIKRYGFDPQAHSAYIEKILKRFANPYLNDDVNRVGREPIRKLSENDRLIKPLRGTLEYGLPYQNLVKGVVMALQYRNEEDPQAVELAEFIANHGVAAAVEKYTGLTDQAVIAQVVELYQ
;
A
#
# COMPACT_ATOMS: atom_id res chain seq x y z
N MET A 1 -8.30 -28.54 -0.99
CA MET A 1 -8.40 -27.24 -0.28
C MET A 1 -9.20 -27.38 1.01
N ILE A 2 -10.48 -27.77 0.99
CA ILE A 2 -11.29 -27.98 2.21
C ILE A 2 -10.60 -28.92 3.23
N GLU A 3 -10.12 -30.08 2.78
CA GLU A 3 -9.39 -31.02 3.65
C GLU A 3 -8.06 -30.47 4.20
N GLN A 4 -7.43 -29.52 3.50
CA GLN A 4 -6.21 -28.88 3.98
C GLN A 4 -6.55 -27.90 5.11
N VAL A 5 -7.55 -27.04 4.91
CA VAL A 5 -8.02 -26.06 5.92
C VAL A 5 -8.46 -26.75 7.21
N LYS A 6 -8.99 -27.98 7.17
CA LYS A 6 -9.32 -28.76 8.37
C LYS A 6 -8.13 -29.03 9.29
N ASN A 7 -6.91 -29.08 8.76
CA ASN A 7 -5.71 -29.51 9.48
C ASN A 7 -4.61 -28.45 9.51
N THR A 8 -4.83 -27.28 8.92
CA THR A 8 -3.87 -26.17 8.89
C THR A 8 -4.02 -25.27 10.11
N ASP A 9 -2.91 -24.71 10.59
CA ASP A 9 -2.88 -23.78 11.74
C ASP A 9 -2.74 -22.30 11.29
N LEU A 10 -2.22 -22.07 10.10
CA LEU A 10 -2.00 -20.75 9.51
C LEU A 10 -2.33 -20.74 8.01
N ILE A 11 -3.14 -19.77 7.59
CA ILE A 11 -3.47 -19.53 6.18
C ILE A 11 -2.99 -18.13 5.81
N THR A 12 -2.26 -18.01 4.71
CA THR A 12 -1.84 -16.72 4.15
C THR A 12 -2.35 -16.52 2.73
N THR A 13 -2.59 -15.27 2.32
CA THR A 13 -2.92 -14.93 0.91
C THR A 13 -2.02 -13.80 0.39
N ALA A 14 -1.78 -13.79 -0.92
CA ALA A 14 -1.15 -12.68 -1.65
C ALA A 14 -1.70 -12.68 -3.09
N VAL A 15 -3.01 -12.48 -3.23
CA VAL A 15 -3.78 -12.73 -4.47
C VAL A 15 -4.42 -11.47 -5.06
N GLY A 16 -4.37 -10.36 -4.33
CA GLY A 16 -5.03 -9.10 -4.68
C GLY A 16 -6.48 -9.01 -4.18
N PRO A 17 -6.98 -7.79 -3.88
CA PRO A 17 -8.32 -7.59 -3.29
C PRO A 17 -9.48 -8.21 -4.07
N ASN A 18 -9.42 -8.16 -5.40
CA ASN A 18 -10.47 -8.73 -6.26
C ASN A 18 -10.56 -10.25 -6.13
N VAL A 19 -9.41 -10.92 -6.00
CA VAL A 19 -9.36 -12.38 -5.90
C VAL A 19 -9.78 -12.85 -4.51
N LEU A 20 -9.56 -12.05 -3.46
CA LEU A 20 -10.09 -12.35 -2.12
C LEU A 20 -11.61 -12.55 -2.13
N GLY A 21 -12.36 -11.68 -2.81
CA GLY A 21 -13.81 -11.85 -2.97
C GLY A 21 -14.17 -13.13 -3.74
N PHE A 22 -13.40 -13.46 -4.78
CA PHE A 22 -13.63 -14.66 -5.58
C PHE A 22 -13.41 -15.97 -4.80
N ILE A 23 -12.41 -16.03 -3.92
CA ILE A 23 -12.09 -17.24 -3.13
C ILE A 23 -12.91 -17.36 -1.84
N ALA A 24 -13.57 -16.30 -1.38
CA ALA A 24 -14.31 -16.27 -0.13
C ALA A 24 -15.38 -17.38 0.04
N PRO A 25 -16.20 -17.73 -0.98
CA PRO A 25 -17.18 -18.82 -0.85
C PRO A 25 -16.52 -20.18 -0.56
N LEU A 26 -15.31 -20.42 -1.08
CA LEU A 26 -14.57 -21.66 -0.83
C LEU A 26 -14.05 -21.72 0.60
N PHE A 27 -13.55 -20.60 1.13
CA PHE A 27 -13.12 -20.49 2.52
C PHE A 27 -14.29 -20.63 3.50
N ALA A 28 -15.45 -20.05 3.21
CA ALA A 28 -16.65 -20.24 4.03
C ALA A 28 -16.99 -21.73 4.20
N LYS A 29 -17.05 -22.49 3.09
CA LYS A 29 -17.28 -23.95 3.12
C LYS A 29 -16.19 -24.69 3.92
N ALA A 30 -14.94 -24.29 3.75
CA ALA A 30 -13.80 -24.94 4.41
C ALA A 30 -13.79 -24.71 5.93
N LEU A 31 -14.12 -23.49 6.38
CA LEU A 31 -14.19 -23.14 7.80
C LEU A 31 -15.38 -23.83 8.49
N VAL A 32 -16.54 -23.90 7.83
CA VAL A 32 -17.69 -24.67 8.33
C VAL A 32 -17.30 -26.14 8.50
N ALA A 33 -16.71 -26.75 7.46
CA ALA A 33 -16.29 -28.15 7.53
C ALA A 33 -15.22 -28.42 8.61
N ARG A 34 -14.37 -27.43 8.94
CA ARG A 34 -13.43 -27.51 10.06
C ARG A 34 -14.18 -27.54 11.39
N VAL A 35 -15.09 -26.60 11.63
CA VAL A 35 -15.88 -26.52 12.87
C VAL A 35 -16.73 -27.79 13.04
N GLU A 36 -17.41 -28.25 12.00
CA GLU A 36 -18.25 -29.46 12.02
C GLU A 36 -17.45 -30.75 12.28
N SER A 37 -16.16 -30.77 11.95
CA SER A 37 -15.28 -31.90 12.27
C SER A 37 -14.91 -31.98 13.76
N GLY A 38 -15.32 -31.00 14.57
CA GLY A 38 -14.98 -30.91 15.99
C GLY A 38 -13.55 -30.41 16.24
N ASN A 39 -12.86 -29.89 15.22
CA ASN A 39 -11.53 -29.34 15.38
C ASN A 39 -11.61 -27.96 16.07
N THR A 40 -11.19 -27.92 17.33
CA THR A 40 -11.14 -26.70 18.16
C THR A 40 -9.76 -26.04 18.20
N GLN A 41 -8.77 -26.56 17.46
CA GLN A 41 -7.44 -25.96 17.40
C GLN A 41 -7.49 -24.59 16.72
N PRO A 42 -6.86 -23.56 17.32
CA PRO A 42 -6.81 -22.23 16.73
C PRO A 42 -6.28 -22.25 15.29
N LEU A 43 -6.96 -21.51 14.42
CA LEU A 43 -6.54 -21.25 13.05
C LEU A 43 -6.38 -19.75 12.88
N ASN A 44 -5.26 -19.28 12.35
CA ASN A 44 -5.10 -17.87 12.02
C ASN A 44 -5.06 -17.68 10.49
N ILE A 45 -5.83 -16.72 9.98
CA ILE A 45 -5.82 -16.30 8.58
C ILE A 45 -5.15 -14.92 8.52
N ILE A 46 -4.20 -14.74 7.61
CA ILE A 46 -3.44 -13.50 7.41
C ILE A 46 -3.40 -13.16 5.92
N ALA A 47 -4.21 -12.19 5.48
CA ALA A 47 -4.13 -11.70 4.12
C ALA A 47 -2.95 -10.71 3.98
N CYS A 48 -1.93 -11.10 3.24
CA CYS A 48 -0.70 -10.34 2.99
C CYS A 48 -0.84 -9.54 1.68
N GLU A 49 -1.84 -8.65 1.65
CA GLU A 49 -2.20 -7.89 0.46
C GLU A 49 -1.67 -6.46 0.48
N ASN A 50 -1.57 -5.83 -0.69
CA ASN A 50 -1.38 -4.38 -0.79
C ASN A 50 -2.69 -3.62 -0.52
N MET A 51 -3.27 -3.86 0.66
CA MET A 51 -4.57 -3.33 1.10
C MET A 51 -4.55 -3.06 2.60
N VAL A 52 -5.12 -1.92 3.01
CA VAL A 52 -5.33 -1.62 4.43
C VAL A 52 -6.36 -2.60 4.98
N ARG A 53 -6.01 -3.32 6.05
CA ARG A 53 -6.89 -4.31 6.71
C ARG A 53 -7.45 -5.37 5.74
N GLY A 54 -6.57 -5.93 4.90
CA GLY A 54 -6.96 -6.94 3.90
C GLY A 54 -7.62 -8.17 4.50
N THR A 55 -7.24 -8.58 5.72
CA THR A 55 -7.80 -9.76 6.37
C THR A 55 -9.20 -9.47 6.92
N THR A 56 -9.41 -8.28 7.49
CA THR A 56 -10.75 -7.80 7.88
C THR A 56 -11.67 -7.73 6.67
N PHE A 57 -11.20 -7.23 5.53
CA PHE A 57 -11.96 -7.26 4.28
C PHE A 57 -12.31 -8.68 3.86
N PHE A 58 -11.33 -9.59 3.89
CA PHE A 58 -11.55 -10.99 3.52
C PHE A 58 -12.54 -11.69 4.45
N LYS A 59 -12.45 -11.44 5.77
CA LYS A 59 -13.42 -11.90 6.76
C LYS A 59 -14.83 -11.49 6.37
N GLY A 60 -15.04 -10.21 6.04
CA GLY A 60 -16.34 -9.70 5.58
C GLY A 60 -16.86 -10.48 4.38
N LYS A 61 -16.02 -10.72 3.38
CA LYS A 61 -16.38 -11.51 2.19
C LYS A 61 -16.68 -12.97 2.48
N ILE A 62 -15.96 -13.61 3.40
CA ILE A 62 -16.27 -14.98 3.84
C ILE A 62 -17.63 -15.00 4.54
N PHE A 63 -17.91 -14.01 5.39
CA PHE A 63 -19.10 -13.96 6.24
C PHE A 63 -20.39 -13.68 5.45
N GLU A 64 -20.29 -13.04 4.28
CA GLU A 64 -21.40 -12.93 3.30
C GLU A 64 -21.97 -14.31 2.88
N HIS A 65 -21.23 -15.40 3.10
CA HIS A 65 -21.62 -16.78 2.74
C HIS A 65 -21.96 -17.68 3.94
N LEU A 66 -22.11 -17.11 5.14
CA LEU A 66 -22.30 -17.86 6.39
C LEU A 66 -23.53 -17.36 7.16
N THR A 67 -24.20 -18.26 7.89
CA THR A 67 -25.24 -17.88 8.86
C THR A 67 -24.62 -17.23 10.10
N ALA A 68 -25.42 -16.51 10.89
CA ALA A 68 -24.96 -15.87 12.13
C ALA A 68 -24.37 -16.90 13.12
N GLU A 69 -24.97 -18.09 13.21
CA GLU A 69 -24.50 -19.18 14.05
C GLU A 69 -23.14 -19.70 13.57
N GLN A 70 -22.97 -19.89 12.25
CA GLN A 70 -21.69 -20.33 11.68
C GLN A 70 -20.59 -19.30 11.91
N GLN A 71 -20.89 -18.00 11.73
CA GLN A 71 -19.95 -16.92 12.02
C GLN A 71 -19.50 -16.97 13.48
N ALA A 72 -20.44 -17.09 14.42
CA ALA A 72 -20.13 -17.14 15.85
C ALA A 72 -19.27 -18.36 16.23
N GLU A 73 -19.53 -19.54 15.68
CA GLU A 73 -18.70 -20.72 15.95
C GLU A 73 -17.29 -20.60 15.36
N ILE A 74 -17.18 -20.06 14.14
CA ILE A 74 -15.89 -19.80 13.49
C ILE A 74 -15.06 -18.81 14.30
N GLU A 75 -15.64 -17.71 14.78
CA GLU A 75 -14.93 -16.67 15.54
C GLU A 75 -14.37 -17.13 16.89
N LYS A 76 -14.87 -18.25 17.44
CA LYS A 76 -14.30 -18.84 18.66
C LYS A 76 -12.90 -19.40 18.41
N VAL A 77 -12.66 -19.97 17.23
CA VAL A 77 -11.44 -20.74 16.92
C VAL A 77 -10.60 -20.14 15.79
N VAL A 78 -11.13 -19.18 15.03
CA VAL A 78 -10.41 -18.54 13.91
C VAL A 78 -10.04 -17.09 14.22
N GLY A 79 -8.75 -16.77 14.10
CA GLY A 79 -8.21 -15.42 14.11
C GLY A 79 -8.15 -14.87 12.69
N PHE A 80 -8.66 -13.65 12.49
CA PHE A 80 -8.56 -12.91 11.24
C PHE A 80 -7.60 -11.76 11.46
N VAL A 81 -6.32 -11.99 11.17
CA VAL A 81 -5.21 -11.13 11.54
C VAL A 81 -4.80 -10.25 10.36
N ASP A 82 -5.04 -8.95 10.47
CA ASP A 82 -4.57 -7.94 9.54
C ASP A 82 -3.04 -7.86 9.54
N SER A 83 -2.48 -7.52 8.39
CA SER A 83 -1.04 -7.37 8.21
C SER A 83 -0.68 -6.11 7.43
N ALA A 84 0.58 -5.69 7.59
CA ALA A 84 1.27 -4.73 6.74
C ALA A 84 2.51 -5.42 6.18
N VAL A 85 2.56 -5.57 4.86
CA VAL A 85 3.67 -6.22 4.15
C VAL A 85 4.38 -5.24 3.22
N ASP A 86 5.71 -5.28 3.17
CA ASP A 86 6.53 -4.47 2.28
C ASP A 86 7.74 -5.26 1.77
N ARG A 87 7.79 -5.45 0.45
CA ARG A 87 8.93 -5.97 -0.31
C ARG A 87 8.74 -5.60 -1.78
N ILE A 88 9.75 -5.00 -2.38
CA ILE A 88 9.78 -4.69 -3.81
C ILE A 88 10.10 -5.97 -4.57
N VAL A 89 9.16 -6.37 -5.42
CA VAL A 89 9.27 -7.53 -6.32
C VAL A 89 8.87 -7.04 -7.71
N PRO A 90 9.83 -6.55 -8.52
CA PRO A 90 9.55 -6.15 -9.90
C PRO A 90 9.17 -7.36 -10.75
N PRO A 91 8.50 -7.15 -11.90
CA PRO A 91 8.36 -8.20 -12.90
C PRO A 91 9.76 -8.70 -13.33
N ALA A 92 9.97 -10.01 -13.32
CA ALA A 92 11.16 -10.64 -13.87
C ALA A 92 10.85 -11.12 -15.29
N GLU A 93 11.88 -11.19 -16.14
CA GLU A 93 11.75 -11.93 -17.41
C GLU A 93 11.48 -13.41 -17.08
N PRO A 94 10.47 -14.05 -17.69
CA PRO A 94 10.19 -15.45 -17.42
C PRO A 94 11.42 -16.30 -17.73
N ASN A 95 11.93 -17.04 -16.74
CA ASN A 95 12.95 -18.05 -16.99
C ASN A 95 12.25 -19.34 -17.47
N PRO A 96 12.35 -19.73 -18.75
CA PRO A 96 11.66 -20.92 -19.25
C PRO A 96 12.17 -22.22 -18.62
N ALA A 97 13.39 -22.20 -18.03
CA ALA A 97 13.96 -23.34 -17.33
C ALA A 97 13.45 -23.46 -15.88
N ASP A 98 12.99 -22.36 -15.26
CA ASP A 98 12.44 -22.35 -13.92
C ASP A 98 11.30 -21.33 -13.78
N PRO A 99 10.02 -21.74 -13.94
CA PRO A 99 8.88 -20.85 -13.78
C PRO A 99 8.60 -20.46 -12.32
N LEU A 100 9.33 -21.03 -11.35
CA LEU A 100 9.23 -20.69 -9.93
C LEU A 100 10.27 -19.65 -9.48
N GLU A 101 11.22 -19.31 -10.35
CA GLU A 101 12.25 -18.31 -10.05
C GLU A 101 11.63 -16.92 -9.82
N VAL A 102 12.06 -16.25 -8.75
CA VAL A 102 11.63 -14.88 -8.44
C VAL A 102 12.82 -14.06 -7.94
N THR A 103 12.96 -12.85 -8.47
CA THR A 103 13.92 -11.85 -7.97
C THR A 103 13.21 -10.89 -7.02
N VAL A 104 13.74 -10.76 -5.80
CA VAL A 104 13.20 -9.88 -4.76
C VAL A 104 14.30 -9.01 -4.17
N GLU A 105 13.94 -7.87 -3.60
CA GLU A 105 14.89 -7.11 -2.78
C GLU A 105 15.23 -7.83 -1.47
N GLU A 106 16.40 -7.52 -0.90
CA GLU A 106 16.84 -8.07 0.40
C GLU A 106 15.90 -7.66 1.54
N PHE A 107 15.46 -6.39 1.53
CA PHE A 107 14.55 -5.88 2.54
C PHE A 107 13.20 -6.59 2.50
N SER A 108 12.65 -6.87 3.67
CA SER A 108 11.25 -7.22 3.86
C SER A 108 10.77 -6.72 5.19
N GLU A 109 9.47 -6.41 5.24
CA GLU A 109 8.74 -6.14 6.46
C GLU A 109 7.42 -6.90 6.40
N TRP A 110 7.12 -7.68 7.43
CA TRP A 110 5.85 -8.35 7.61
C TRP A 110 5.40 -8.15 9.05
N ILE A 111 4.49 -7.20 9.24
CA ILE A 111 3.98 -6.81 10.55
C ILE A 111 2.54 -7.28 10.65
N VAL A 112 2.16 -7.89 11.77
CA VAL A 112 0.83 -8.43 12.01
C VAL A 112 0.24 -7.91 13.33
N ASP A 113 -1.08 -7.74 13.37
CA ASP A 113 -1.78 -7.28 14.56
C ASP A 113 -1.90 -8.41 15.59
N GLN A 114 -1.08 -8.35 16.63
CA GLN A 114 -1.02 -9.39 17.67
C GLN A 114 -2.34 -9.54 18.44
N THR A 115 -3.17 -8.50 18.45
CA THR A 115 -4.44 -8.50 19.20
C THR A 115 -5.54 -9.32 18.52
N GLN A 116 -5.33 -9.71 17.25
CA GLN A 116 -6.31 -10.42 16.44
C GLN A 116 -6.07 -11.95 16.36
N PHE A 117 -4.96 -12.42 16.93
CA PHE A 117 -4.63 -13.85 16.95
C PHE A 117 -5.56 -14.64 17.87
N LYS A 118 -5.75 -15.92 17.53
CA LYS A 118 -6.31 -16.94 18.40
C LYS A 118 -5.22 -17.93 18.79
N GLY A 119 -5.17 -18.27 20.08
CA GLY A 119 -4.19 -19.20 20.62
C GLY A 119 -2.79 -18.61 20.68
N ASP A 120 -1.78 -19.50 20.66
CA ASP A 120 -0.38 -19.11 20.67
C ASP A 120 0.00 -18.46 19.34
N ILE A 121 0.75 -17.36 19.41
CA ILE A 121 1.23 -16.65 18.23
C ILE A 121 2.47 -17.39 17.67
N PRO A 122 2.47 -17.80 16.39
CA PRO A 122 3.57 -18.57 15.82
C PRO A 122 4.85 -17.72 15.73
N ASN A 123 5.98 -18.30 16.14
CA ASN A 123 7.28 -17.64 16.01
C ASN A 123 7.85 -17.84 14.59
N ILE A 124 7.50 -16.93 13.68
CA ILE A 124 7.95 -16.96 12.28
C ILE A 124 9.06 -15.93 12.08
N LYS A 125 10.24 -16.39 11.65
CA LYS A 125 11.37 -15.49 11.35
C LYS A 125 10.96 -14.47 10.28
N GLY A 126 11.07 -13.18 10.62
CA GLY A 126 10.72 -12.06 9.75
C GLY A 126 9.28 -11.56 9.89
N MET A 127 8.46 -12.20 10.73
CA MET A 127 7.16 -11.70 11.13
C MET A 127 7.29 -10.90 12.45
N GLU A 128 6.87 -9.65 12.43
CA GLU A 128 6.89 -8.75 13.58
C GLU A 128 5.48 -8.55 14.12
N LEU A 129 5.35 -8.50 15.45
CA LEU A 129 4.09 -8.33 16.14
C LEU A 129 3.91 -6.87 16.57
N THR A 130 2.68 -6.36 16.46
CA THR A 130 2.33 -5.01 16.94
C THR A 130 0.90 -4.98 17.48
N ASP A 131 0.63 -4.07 18.40
CA ASP A 131 -0.72 -3.69 18.84
C ASP A 131 -1.25 -2.43 18.13
N ASN A 132 -0.44 -1.82 17.25
CA ASN A 132 -0.79 -0.61 16.51
C ASN A 132 -0.44 -0.75 15.02
N LEU A 133 -1.06 -1.72 14.35
CA LEU A 133 -0.80 -2.01 12.93
C LEU A 133 -1.00 -0.79 12.03
N MET A 134 -1.99 0.05 12.33
CA MET A 134 -2.31 1.23 11.52
C MET A 134 -1.15 2.24 11.44
N ALA A 135 -0.35 2.37 12.50
CA ALA A 135 0.84 3.21 12.48
C ALA A 135 1.85 2.75 11.42
N PHE A 136 2.04 1.43 11.27
CA PHE A 136 2.96 0.85 10.30
C PHE A 136 2.41 0.86 8.87
N VAL A 137 1.10 0.64 8.71
CA VAL A 137 0.40 0.80 7.42
C VAL A 137 0.58 2.23 6.90
N GLU A 138 0.30 3.23 7.74
CA GLU A 138 0.48 4.63 7.34
C GLU A 138 1.94 4.99 7.16
N ARG A 139 2.86 4.45 7.99
CA ARG A 139 4.30 4.65 7.80
C ARG A 139 4.75 4.25 6.41
N LYS A 140 4.42 3.03 5.97
CA LYS A 140 4.72 2.55 4.60
C LYS A 140 4.03 3.43 3.55
N LEU A 141 2.76 3.77 3.74
CA LEU A 141 2.00 4.55 2.77
C LEU A 141 2.59 5.97 2.57
N PHE A 142 2.98 6.64 3.65
CA PHE A 142 3.41 8.03 3.64
C PHE A 142 4.89 8.20 3.29
N THR A 143 5.71 7.16 3.45
CA THR A 143 7.14 7.23 3.12
C THR A 143 7.45 6.45 1.86
N LEU A 144 7.39 5.11 1.90
CA LEU A 144 7.73 4.25 0.77
C LEU A 144 6.83 4.56 -0.44
N ASN A 145 5.51 4.47 -0.28
CA ASN A 145 4.61 4.65 -1.43
C ASN A 145 4.64 6.09 -1.98
N THR A 146 4.66 7.10 -1.09
CA THR A 146 4.78 8.52 -1.48
C THR A 146 6.09 8.78 -2.20
N GLY A 147 7.24 8.46 -1.59
CA GLY A 147 8.56 8.68 -2.18
C GLY A 147 8.76 7.93 -3.50
N HIS A 148 8.25 6.70 -3.59
CA HIS A 148 8.36 5.90 -4.82
C HIS A 148 7.57 6.53 -5.98
N LEU A 149 6.39 7.10 -5.69
CA LEU A 149 5.58 7.79 -6.68
C LEU A 149 6.25 9.08 -7.16
N ILE A 150 6.76 9.91 -6.24
CA ILE A 150 7.47 11.15 -6.60
C ILE A 150 8.71 10.83 -7.45
N CYS A 151 9.47 9.81 -7.08
CA CYS A 151 10.63 9.35 -7.83
C CYS A 151 10.24 8.92 -9.26
N ALA A 152 9.15 8.17 -9.39
CA ALA A 152 8.64 7.73 -10.70
C ALA A 152 8.23 8.90 -11.59
N TYR A 153 7.48 9.87 -11.07
CA TYR A 153 7.05 11.02 -11.86
C TYR A 153 8.20 11.92 -12.28
N LEU A 154 9.13 12.21 -11.38
CA LEU A 154 10.33 12.97 -11.70
C LEU A 154 11.25 12.22 -12.67
N GLY A 155 11.41 10.91 -12.49
CA GLY A 155 12.18 10.06 -13.39
C GLY A 155 11.60 10.06 -14.80
N LYS A 156 10.27 9.97 -14.92
CA LYS A 156 9.59 10.08 -16.21
C LYS A 156 9.80 11.45 -16.86
N GLN A 157 9.70 12.54 -16.08
CA GLN A 157 9.97 13.89 -16.58
C GLN A 157 11.43 14.07 -17.03
N ALA A 158 12.37 13.41 -16.36
CA ALA A 158 13.79 13.37 -16.73
C ALA A 158 14.11 12.42 -17.90
N GLY A 159 13.12 11.67 -18.40
CA GLY A 159 13.28 10.74 -19.53
C GLY A 159 14.06 9.47 -19.20
N VAL A 160 14.21 9.11 -17.92
CA VAL A 160 14.84 7.86 -17.51
C VAL A 160 13.82 6.73 -17.37
N LYS A 161 14.26 5.49 -17.51
CA LYS A 161 13.36 4.33 -17.54
C LYS A 161 13.15 3.73 -16.15
N TRP A 162 14.19 3.71 -15.33
CA TRP A 162 14.20 2.95 -14.08
C TRP A 162 14.24 3.86 -12.84
N ILE A 163 13.61 3.44 -11.76
CA ILE A 163 13.64 4.13 -10.45
C ILE A 163 15.07 4.36 -9.96
N LYS A 164 15.96 3.39 -10.16
CA LYS A 164 17.39 3.50 -9.80
C LYS A 164 18.12 4.61 -10.57
N GLU A 165 17.71 4.88 -11.81
CA GLU A 165 18.27 5.97 -12.62
C GLU A 165 17.74 7.31 -12.13
N ALA A 166 16.43 7.37 -11.83
CA ALA A 166 15.78 8.58 -11.32
C ALA A 166 16.36 9.01 -9.97
N ILE A 167 16.50 8.08 -9.01
CA ILE A 167 17.01 8.40 -7.68
C ILE A 167 18.52 8.69 -7.66
N ALA A 168 19.25 8.38 -8.73
CA ALA A 168 20.65 8.74 -8.89
C ALA A 168 20.84 10.22 -9.29
N ILE A 169 19.78 10.90 -9.74
CA ILE A 169 19.78 12.34 -10.02
C ILE A 169 19.58 13.08 -8.69
N GLU A 170 20.55 13.89 -8.28
CA GLU A 170 20.61 14.47 -6.92
C GLU A 170 19.43 15.42 -6.64
N GLU A 171 18.97 16.17 -7.65
CA GLU A 171 17.79 17.03 -7.56
C GLU A 171 16.52 16.21 -7.31
N ILE A 172 16.37 15.06 -7.99
CA ILE A 172 15.23 14.14 -7.79
C ILE A 172 15.29 13.53 -6.39
N LYS A 173 16.45 13.03 -5.99
CA LYS A 173 16.66 12.46 -4.65
C LYS A 173 16.33 13.46 -3.55
N THR A 174 16.76 14.71 -3.70
CA THR A 174 16.46 15.80 -2.76
C THR A 174 14.96 16.05 -2.65
N GLN A 175 14.27 16.15 -3.79
CA GLN A 175 12.81 16.37 -3.83
C GLN A 175 12.03 15.18 -3.25
N VAL A 176 12.43 13.96 -3.56
CA VAL A 176 11.84 12.71 -3.01
C VAL A 176 12.01 12.65 -1.50
N LYS A 177 13.22 12.96 -1.00
CA LYS A 177 13.49 13.02 0.44
C LYS A 177 12.63 14.08 1.14
N ALA A 178 12.60 15.30 0.60
CA ALA A 178 11.82 16.39 1.17
C ALA A 178 10.31 16.07 1.24
N THR A 179 9.74 15.42 0.22
CA THR A 179 8.33 14.98 0.27
C THR A 179 8.10 13.92 1.35
N MET A 180 9.02 12.98 1.54
CA MET A 180 8.91 11.98 2.62
C MET A 180 9.10 12.59 4.02
N GLU A 181 9.87 13.67 4.15
CA GLU A 181 10.04 14.39 5.42
C GLU A 181 8.75 15.13 5.82
N GLU A 182 8.04 15.76 4.87
CA GLU A 182 6.74 16.41 5.13
C GLU A 182 5.69 15.39 5.59
N SER A 183 5.53 14.28 4.87
CA SER A 183 4.60 13.22 5.24
C SER A 183 5.05 12.51 6.53
N GLY A 184 6.36 12.37 6.75
CA GLY A 184 6.96 11.81 7.96
C GLY A 184 6.65 12.63 9.22
N ALA A 185 6.63 13.96 9.11
CA ALA A 185 6.26 14.84 10.22
C ALA A 185 4.81 14.59 10.70
N VAL A 186 3.90 14.24 9.79
CA VAL A 186 2.53 13.83 10.14
C VAL A 186 2.54 12.53 10.95
N LEU A 187 3.33 11.54 10.54
CA LEU A 187 3.43 10.26 11.25
C LEU A 187 4.01 10.42 12.66
N ILE A 188 5.04 11.25 12.82
CA ILE A 188 5.64 11.56 14.11
C ILE A 188 4.60 12.19 15.05
N LYS A 189 3.82 13.16 14.56
CA LYS A 189 2.75 13.80 15.35
C LYS A 189 1.61 12.84 15.69
N ARG A 190 1.16 12.04 14.73
CA ARG A 190 -0.02 11.17 14.86
C ARG A 190 0.24 9.91 15.69
N TYR A 191 1.42 9.32 15.55
CA TYR A 191 1.74 8.01 16.12
C TYR A 191 2.90 8.03 17.11
N GLY A 192 3.57 9.16 17.30
CA GLY A 192 4.69 9.26 18.23
C GLY A 192 5.93 8.48 17.80
N PHE A 193 6.13 8.27 16.49
CA PHE A 193 7.38 7.68 15.99
C PHE A 193 8.58 8.51 16.40
N ASP A 194 9.67 7.84 16.79
CA ASP A 194 10.93 8.53 17.07
C ASP A 194 11.46 9.23 15.80
N PRO A 195 11.74 10.55 15.84
CA PRO A 195 12.18 11.30 14.67
C PRO A 195 13.49 10.78 14.05
N GLN A 196 14.45 10.31 14.86
CA GLN A 196 15.74 9.83 14.36
C GLN A 196 15.58 8.47 13.67
N ALA A 197 14.81 7.57 14.27
CA ALA A 197 14.45 6.29 13.69
C ALA A 197 13.67 6.47 12.38
N HIS A 198 12.76 7.44 12.32
CA HIS A 198 12.00 7.73 11.10
C HIS A 198 12.90 8.32 9.99
N SER A 199 13.82 9.22 10.33
CA SER A 199 14.82 9.73 9.38
C SER A 199 15.72 8.61 8.84
N ALA A 200 16.18 7.69 9.70
CA ALA A 200 16.93 6.52 9.27
C ALA A 200 16.11 5.59 8.37
N TYR A 201 14.80 5.48 8.60
CA TYR A 201 13.89 4.73 7.75
C TYR A 201 13.73 5.35 6.35
N ILE A 202 13.67 6.69 6.26
CA ILE A 202 13.69 7.42 4.98
C ILE A 202 15.01 7.13 4.22
N GLU A 203 16.16 7.20 4.88
CA GLU A 203 17.45 6.88 4.25
C GLU A 203 17.52 5.42 3.77
N LYS A 204 16.91 4.49 4.52
CA LYS A 204 16.78 3.09 4.10
C LYS A 204 15.93 2.96 2.83
N ILE A 205 14.83 3.70 2.73
CA ILE A 205 13.99 3.73 1.52
C ILE A 205 14.74 4.28 0.31
N LEU A 206 15.49 5.37 0.46
CA LEU A 206 16.29 5.94 -0.62
C LEU A 206 17.33 4.92 -1.15
N LYS A 207 17.96 4.15 -0.26
CA LYS A 207 18.87 3.06 -0.64
C LYS A 207 18.15 1.93 -1.39
N ARG A 208 16.91 1.60 -1.00
CA ARG A 208 16.09 0.59 -1.70
C ARG A 208 15.76 1.02 -3.13
N PHE A 209 15.41 2.29 -3.33
CA PHE A 209 15.19 2.85 -4.67
C PHE A 209 16.45 2.80 -5.54
N ALA A 210 17.63 2.95 -4.94
CA ALA A 210 18.92 2.91 -5.63
C ALA A 210 19.45 1.49 -5.88
N ASN A 211 18.68 0.43 -5.61
CA ASN A 211 19.13 -0.95 -5.75
C ASN A 211 19.48 -1.26 -7.22
N PRO A 212 20.75 -1.58 -7.55
CA PRO A 212 21.17 -1.76 -8.94
C PRO A 212 20.58 -3.02 -9.59
N TYR A 213 20.15 -4.00 -8.77
CA TYR A 213 19.62 -5.28 -9.22
C TYR A 213 18.12 -5.25 -9.54
N LEU A 214 17.42 -4.17 -9.15
CA LEU A 214 15.98 -4.03 -9.43
C LEU A 214 15.76 -3.14 -10.66
N ASN A 215 15.06 -3.68 -11.64
CA ASN A 215 14.60 -2.94 -12.82
C ASN A 215 13.12 -2.58 -12.62
N ASP A 216 12.88 -1.57 -11.79
CA ASP A 216 11.54 -1.06 -11.55
C ASP A 216 11.22 0.14 -12.46
N ASP A 217 10.31 -0.05 -13.41
CA ASP A 217 10.00 0.92 -14.48
C ASP A 217 9.19 2.11 -13.95
N VAL A 218 9.57 3.34 -14.31
CA VAL A 218 8.90 4.56 -13.84
C VAL A 218 7.43 4.65 -14.27
N ASN A 219 7.04 4.10 -15.42
CA ASN A 219 5.65 4.04 -15.86
C ASN A 219 4.87 3.00 -15.08
N ARG A 220 5.48 1.85 -14.77
CA ARG A 220 4.88 0.83 -13.90
C ARG A 220 4.60 1.40 -12.51
N VAL A 221 5.57 2.12 -11.94
CA VAL A 221 5.42 2.75 -10.63
C VAL A 221 4.50 3.95 -10.69
N GLY A 222 4.44 4.70 -11.80
CA GLY A 222 3.64 5.90 -11.99
C GLY A 222 2.16 5.66 -12.32
N ARG A 223 1.79 4.50 -12.87
CA ARG A 223 0.43 4.17 -13.36
C ARG A 223 -0.70 4.34 -12.35
N GLU A 224 -1.94 4.40 -12.82
CA GLU A 224 -3.16 4.60 -12.01
C GLU A 224 -3.14 5.91 -11.20
N PRO A 225 -2.92 7.08 -11.84
CA PRO A 225 -2.82 8.36 -11.13
C PRO A 225 -4.11 8.72 -10.40
N ILE A 226 -5.30 8.39 -10.93
CA ILE A 226 -6.60 8.68 -10.29
C ILE A 226 -6.69 7.97 -8.93
N ARG A 227 -6.37 6.67 -8.87
CA ARG A 227 -6.36 5.93 -7.60
C ARG A 227 -5.39 6.55 -6.60
N LYS A 228 -4.19 6.94 -7.04
CA LYS A 228 -3.15 7.52 -6.18
C LYS A 228 -3.40 8.95 -5.75
N LEU A 229 -4.26 9.65 -6.49
CA LEU A 229 -4.82 10.95 -6.14
C LEU A 229 -6.02 10.83 -5.19
N SER A 230 -6.55 9.64 -4.92
CA SER A 230 -7.71 9.51 -4.04
C SER A 230 -7.42 9.96 -2.61
N GLU A 231 -8.47 10.41 -1.93
CA GLU A 231 -8.45 11.06 -0.61
C GLU A 231 -7.61 10.32 0.45
N ASN A 232 -7.62 8.98 0.42
CA ASN A 232 -6.98 8.12 1.41
C ASN A 232 -5.66 7.48 0.94
N ASP A 233 -5.16 7.83 -0.25
CA ASP A 233 -3.92 7.30 -0.81
C ASP A 233 -2.72 8.24 -0.53
N ARG A 234 -1.56 7.90 -1.11
CA ARG A 234 -0.21 8.34 -0.74
C ARG A 234 0.13 9.80 -0.97
N LEU A 235 -0.75 10.60 -1.58
CA LEU A 235 -0.54 12.04 -1.78
C LEU A 235 -1.51 12.85 -0.91
N ILE A 236 -2.81 12.56 -1.03
CA ILE A 236 -3.83 13.39 -0.38
C ILE A 236 -3.94 13.11 1.11
N LYS A 237 -3.83 11.85 1.54
CA LYS A 237 -3.88 11.52 2.96
C LYS A 237 -2.75 12.18 3.77
N PRO A 238 -1.46 12.17 3.33
CA PRO A 238 -0.43 12.94 4.02
C PRO A 238 -0.65 14.45 3.92
N LEU A 239 -1.07 14.99 2.76
CA LEU A 239 -1.36 16.42 2.61
C LEU A 239 -2.46 16.90 3.57
N ARG A 240 -3.53 16.12 3.75
CA ARG A 240 -4.56 16.42 4.75
C ARG A 240 -4.01 16.38 6.18
N GLY A 241 -3.11 15.44 6.46
CA GLY A 241 -2.43 15.37 7.75
C GLY A 241 -1.52 16.57 8.02
N THR A 242 -0.85 17.11 7.00
CA THR A 242 -0.07 18.34 7.17
C THR A 242 -0.96 19.53 7.46
N LEU A 243 -2.15 19.62 6.84
CA LEU A 243 -3.13 20.67 7.16
C LEU A 243 -3.69 20.51 8.58
N GLU A 244 -4.02 19.27 8.98
CA GLU A 244 -4.52 18.93 10.33
C GLU A 244 -3.55 19.41 11.43
N TYR A 245 -2.24 19.26 11.21
CA TYR A 245 -1.23 19.58 12.21
C TYR A 245 -0.50 20.92 11.98
N GLY A 246 -0.90 21.71 10.98
CA GLY A 246 -0.23 22.97 10.63
C GLY A 246 1.24 22.80 10.24
N LEU A 247 1.56 21.73 9.51
CA LEU A 247 2.91 21.37 9.06
C LEU A 247 3.17 21.87 7.63
N PRO A 248 4.46 22.01 7.21
CA PRO A 248 4.81 22.27 5.82
C PRO A 248 4.30 21.16 4.87
N TYR A 249 3.91 21.55 3.65
CA TYR A 249 3.25 20.65 2.69
C TYR A 249 3.56 20.96 1.21
N GLN A 250 4.54 21.83 0.96
CA GLN A 250 4.83 22.35 -0.37
C GLN A 250 5.27 21.23 -1.33
N ASN A 251 6.02 20.24 -0.84
CA ASN A 251 6.50 19.13 -1.64
C ASN A 251 5.41 18.08 -1.91
N LEU A 252 4.46 17.91 -0.99
CA LEU A 252 3.25 17.12 -1.22
C LEU A 252 2.35 17.74 -2.30
N VAL A 253 2.17 19.06 -2.28
CA VAL A 253 1.41 19.78 -3.33
C VAL A 253 2.08 19.62 -4.70
N LYS A 254 3.41 19.75 -4.79
CA LYS A 254 4.15 19.43 -6.03
C LYS A 254 3.89 18.00 -6.49
N GLY A 255 3.83 17.05 -5.56
CA GLY A 255 3.49 15.66 -5.84
C GLY A 255 2.09 15.48 -6.46
N VAL A 256 1.10 16.22 -5.96
CA VAL A 256 -0.24 16.26 -6.54
C VAL A 256 -0.20 16.82 -7.96
N VAL A 257 0.53 17.91 -8.20
CA VAL A 257 0.72 18.49 -9.54
C VAL A 257 1.37 17.48 -10.49
N MET A 258 2.42 16.78 -10.07
CA MET A 258 3.08 15.73 -10.86
C MET A 258 2.11 14.62 -11.25
N ALA A 259 1.22 14.21 -10.34
CA ALA A 259 0.20 13.19 -10.62
C ALA A 259 -0.83 13.68 -11.65
N LEU A 260 -1.25 14.95 -11.57
CA LEU A 260 -2.14 15.58 -12.55
C LEU A 260 -1.48 15.75 -13.92
N GLN A 261 -0.16 15.98 -13.95
CA GLN A 261 0.63 16.13 -15.18
C GLN A 261 1.08 14.79 -15.78
N TYR A 262 0.94 13.68 -15.06
CA TYR A 262 1.34 12.37 -15.55
C TYR A 262 0.55 11.97 -16.80
N ARG A 263 1.25 11.52 -17.84
CA ARG A 263 0.65 11.05 -19.11
C ARG A 263 1.19 9.69 -19.46
N ASN A 264 0.32 8.73 -19.78
CA ASN A 264 0.70 7.45 -20.34
C ASN A 264 -0.48 6.92 -21.16
N GLU A 265 -0.30 6.74 -22.48
CA GLU A 265 -1.37 6.29 -23.38
C GLU A 265 -1.80 4.84 -23.11
N GLU A 266 -0.91 4.04 -22.50
CA GLU A 266 -1.19 2.65 -22.13
C GLU A 266 -1.90 2.53 -20.76
N ASP A 267 -2.09 3.63 -20.05
CA ASP A 267 -2.74 3.66 -18.73
C ASP A 267 -4.13 4.33 -18.84
N PRO A 268 -5.23 3.56 -18.77
CA PRO A 268 -6.58 4.12 -18.88
C PRO A 268 -6.88 5.24 -17.88
N GLN A 269 -6.34 5.20 -16.66
CA GLN A 269 -6.57 6.27 -15.68
C GLN A 269 -5.78 7.54 -16.02
N ALA A 270 -4.61 7.42 -16.65
CA ALA A 270 -3.85 8.58 -17.09
C ALA A 270 -4.52 9.25 -18.30
N VAL A 271 -5.09 8.46 -19.22
CA VAL A 271 -5.90 8.95 -20.34
C VAL A 271 -7.16 9.67 -19.83
N GLU A 272 -7.94 9.02 -18.95
CA GLU A 272 -9.13 9.62 -18.35
C GLU A 272 -8.82 10.94 -17.63
N LEU A 273 -7.74 10.97 -16.83
CA LEU A 273 -7.34 12.16 -16.11
C LEU A 273 -6.98 13.32 -17.05
N ALA A 274 -6.24 13.03 -18.12
CA ALA A 274 -5.84 14.02 -19.12
C ALA A 274 -7.07 14.58 -19.87
N GLU A 275 -7.98 13.72 -20.30
CA GLU A 275 -9.23 14.12 -20.96
C GLU A 275 -10.12 14.96 -20.04
N PHE A 276 -10.24 14.56 -18.77
CA PHE A 276 -11.03 15.30 -17.79
C PHE A 276 -10.44 16.69 -17.55
N ILE A 277 -9.12 16.82 -17.39
CA ILE A 277 -8.45 18.12 -17.23
C ILE A 277 -8.66 18.99 -18.48
N ALA A 278 -8.57 18.41 -19.68
CA ALA A 278 -8.77 19.15 -20.93
C ALA A 278 -10.21 19.70 -21.07
N ASN A 279 -11.21 18.94 -20.62
CA ASN A 279 -12.62 19.29 -20.76
C ASN A 279 -13.16 20.16 -19.61
N HIS A 280 -12.60 20.03 -18.41
CA HIS A 280 -13.16 20.63 -17.18
C HIS A 280 -12.17 21.50 -16.39
N GLY A 281 -10.89 21.48 -16.74
CA GLY A 281 -9.84 22.23 -16.05
C GLY A 281 -9.28 21.52 -14.81
N VAL A 282 -8.15 22.05 -14.31
CA VAL A 282 -7.39 21.47 -13.21
C VAL A 282 -8.16 21.50 -11.89
N ALA A 283 -8.83 22.62 -11.57
CA ALA A 283 -9.57 22.78 -10.32
C ALA A 283 -10.65 21.69 -10.16
N ALA A 284 -11.46 21.48 -11.22
CA ALA A 284 -12.50 20.45 -11.23
C ALA A 284 -11.90 19.03 -11.10
N ALA A 285 -10.73 18.78 -11.70
CA ALA A 285 -10.06 17.49 -11.59
C ALA A 285 -9.58 17.23 -10.15
N VAL A 286 -9.01 18.24 -9.49
CA VAL A 286 -8.61 18.17 -8.08
C VAL A 286 -9.82 17.84 -7.22
N GLU A 287 -10.90 18.62 -7.30
CA GLU A 287 -12.10 18.40 -6.49
C GLU A 287 -12.68 16.99 -6.69
N LYS A 288 -12.83 16.56 -7.95
CA LYS A 288 -13.40 15.25 -8.30
C LYS A 288 -12.57 14.07 -7.79
N TYR A 289 -11.26 14.08 -8.03
CA TYR A 289 -10.42 12.90 -7.83
C TYR A 289 -9.71 12.87 -6.47
N THR A 290 -9.55 14.02 -5.80
CA THR A 290 -8.84 14.10 -4.51
C THR A 290 -9.75 14.19 -3.30
N GLY A 291 -10.98 14.70 -3.46
CA GLY A 291 -11.85 15.03 -2.34
C GLY A 291 -11.36 16.21 -1.49
N LEU A 292 -10.34 16.96 -1.95
CA LEU A 292 -9.94 18.20 -1.29
C LEU A 292 -11.05 19.24 -1.38
N THR A 293 -11.28 19.93 -0.26
CA THR A 293 -12.27 21.01 -0.15
C THR A 293 -11.65 22.36 0.23
N ASP A 294 -10.37 22.36 0.64
CA ASP A 294 -9.63 23.58 0.97
C ASP A 294 -9.28 24.36 -0.30
N GLN A 295 -9.98 25.49 -0.49
CA GLN A 295 -9.86 26.31 -1.69
C GLN A 295 -8.49 26.98 -1.83
N ALA A 296 -7.77 27.25 -0.73
CA ALA A 296 -6.43 27.82 -0.80
C ALA A 296 -5.43 26.79 -1.33
N VAL A 297 -5.55 25.53 -0.88
CA VAL A 297 -4.72 24.43 -1.38
C VAL A 297 -5.04 24.11 -2.84
N ILE A 298 -6.32 24.08 -3.22
CA ILE A 298 -6.73 23.88 -4.62
C ILE A 298 -6.17 24.99 -5.52
N ALA A 299 -6.28 26.25 -5.09
CA ALA A 299 -5.72 27.38 -5.84
C ALA A 299 -4.19 27.25 -6.03
N GLN A 300 -3.47 26.81 -4.99
CA GLN A 300 -2.03 26.58 -5.09
C GLN A 300 -1.66 25.43 -6.05
N VAL A 301 -2.44 24.35 -6.07
CA VAL A 301 -2.27 23.26 -7.05
C VAL A 301 -2.50 23.78 -8.47
N VAL A 302 -3.53 24.59 -8.68
CA VAL A 302 -3.84 25.18 -9.99
C VAL A 302 -2.73 26.13 -10.45
N GLU A 303 -2.23 26.99 -9.56
CA GLU A 303 -1.12 27.91 -9.86
C GLU A 303 0.15 27.17 -10.27
N LEU A 304 0.50 26.10 -9.53
CA LEU A 304 1.71 25.31 -9.81
C LEU A 304 1.57 24.37 -11.01
N TYR A 305 0.36 24.12 -11.50
CA TYR A 305 0.13 23.28 -12.67
C TYR A 305 0.38 24.03 -13.99
N GLN A 306 0.20 25.36 -14.00
CA GLN A 306 0.38 26.24 -15.17
C GLN A 306 1.84 26.28 -15.66
#